data_AF-A0A1D2QQN6-F1
#
_entry.id   AF-A0A1D2QQN6-F1
#
_cell.length_a   1.000
_cell.length_b   1.000
_cell.length_c   1.000
_cell.angle_alpha   90.00
_cell.angle_beta   90.00
_cell.angle_gamma   90.00
#
_symmetry.space_group_name_H-M   'P 1'
#
loop_
_entity.id
_entity.type
_entity.pdbx_description
1 polymer ?
#
loop_
_entity_poly.entity_id
_entity_poly.type
_entity_poly.pdbx_seq_one_letter_code
_entity_poly.pdbx_strand_id
1 'polypeptide(L)'
;MFTVITWCTSDYKYLSEGLISDCQRLGYDYHVYELDKEFPNLAAAWCNHPRVIRQGVEDFDNVLFVDIECRIVRSIPEHWQAPLVSVREPTQNFWITYNTGTVMANKSCIPWLDTWIHLVEAWDMDKLSNDAYIYWPNDIGDELPFNAAVTALGVSLNIVKLSYFDRTSEAEIARGLWKNNHTIIQHPTIHHWPKEKDLIECKKLFEQNFAAEPEIVNTLFESPENIVENNGWFFDTVEKCYAPKEFWPQHKRKWVTDPVTLTSAQR
;
A
#
# COMPACT_ATOMS: atom_id res chain seq x y z
N MET A 1 -3.18 0.49 23.56
CA MET A 1 -2.23 1.46 22.96
C MET A 1 -1.38 0.69 21.97
N PHE A 2 -1.02 1.29 20.84
CA PHE A 2 -0.18 0.68 19.80
C PHE A 2 0.74 1.74 19.22
N THR A 3 1.83 1.31 18.60
CA THR A 3 2.71 2.18 17.82
C THR A 3 2.52 1.90 16.33
N VAL A 4 2.34 2.95 15.52
CA VAL A 4 2.35 2.80 14.06
C VAL A 4 3.79 2.62 13.61
N ILE A 5 4.09 1.52 12.94
CA ILE A 5 5.44 1.26 12.43
C ILE A 5 5.42 1.16 10.91
N THR A 6 6.54 1.53 10.31
CA THR A 6 6.80 1.30 8.90
C THR A 6 8.31 1.24 8.68
N TRP A 7 8.76 1.00 7.47
CA TRP A 7 10.18 1.02 7.14
C TRP A 7 10.42 1.55 5.74
N CYS A 8 11.63 2.04 5.51
CA CYS A 8 12.08 2.50 4.21
C CYS A 8 13.60 2.36 4.07
N THR A 9 14.09 2.43 2.84
CA THR A 9 15.47 2.84 2.58
C THR A 9 15.51 4.36 2.44
N SER A 10 16.71 4.97 2.51
CA SER A 10 16.86 6.42 2.43
C SER A 10 16.21 7.05 1.19
N ASP A 11 16.25 6.35 0.05
CA ASP A 11 15.62 6.81 -1.20
C ASP A 11 14.09 6.95 -1.10
N TYR A 12 13.46 6.24 -0.18
CA TYR A 12 12.00 6.21 -0.02
C TYR A 12 11.50 6.96 1.21
N LYS A 13 12.42 7.52 2.01
CA LYS A 13 12.08 8.21 3.27
C LYS A 13 11.08 9.34 3.09
N TYR A 14 11.15 10.06 1.98
CA TYR A 14 10.23 11.16 1.67
C TYR A 14 8.75 10.70 1.61
N LEU A 15 8.46 9.42 1.32
CA LEU A 15 7.09 8.91 1.30
C LEU A 15 6.47 8.82 2.71
N SER A 16 7.29 8.78 3.76
CA SER A 16 6.82 8.68 5.15
C SER A 16 6.18 9.97 5.67
N GLU A 17 6.43 11.12 5.03
CA GLU A 17 6.00 12.43 5.54
C GLU A 17 4.49 12.51 5.75
N GLY A 18 3.71 11.96 4.81
CA GLY A 18 2.26 11.89 4.90
C GLY A 18 1.77 11.07 6.10
N LEU A 19 2.35 9.89 6.31
CA LEU A 19 2.02 9.01 7.43
C LEU A 19 2.40 9.64 8.78
N ILE A 20 3.59 10.24 8.87
CA ILE A 20 4.07 10.96 10.06
C ILE A 20 3.08 12.07 10.43
N SER A 21 2.67 12.87 9.45
CA SER A 21 1.70 13.95 9.66
C SER A 21 0.35 13.41 10.14
N ASP A 22 -0.09 12.25 9.64
CA ASP A 22 -1.35 11.63 10.06
C ASP A 22 -1.29 11.11 11.50
N CYS A 23 -0.20 10.44 11.87
CA CYS A 23 0.03 9.96 13.24
C CYS A 23 0.06 11.12 14.24
N GLN A 24 0.79 12.20 13.92
CA GLN A 24 0.83 13.40 14.77
C GLN A 24 -0.56 14.03 14.94
N ARG A 25 -1.32 14.16 13.85
CA ARG A 25 -2.69 14.71 13.86
C ARG A 25 -3.64 13.87 14.70
N LEU A 26 -3.48 12.55 14.70
CA LEU A 26 -4.36 11.60 15.42
C LEU A 26 -3.85 11.25 16.83
N GLY A 27 -2.66 11.71 17.21
CA GLY A 27 -2.04 11.42 18.50
C GLY A 27 -1.54 9.98 18.64
N TYR A 28 -1.08 9.36 17.55
CA TYR A 28 -0.47 8.04 17.56
C TYR A 28 1.05 8.14 17.69
N ASP A 29 1.61 7.29 18.55
CA ASP A 29 3.04 7.00 18.53
C ASP A 29 3.39 6.37 17.20
N TYR A 30 4.55 6.74 16.64
CA TYR A 30 5.00 6.23 15.36
C TYR A 30 6.50 6.02 15.33
N HIS A 31 6.94 5.05 14.53
CA HIS A 31 8.35 4.76 14.28
C HIS A 31 8.60 4.37 12.82
N VAL A 32 9.63 4.94 12.22
CA VAL A 32 10.08 4.60 10.86
C VAL A 32 11.44 3.92 10.96
N TYR A 33 11.50 2.64 10.64
CA TYR A 33 12.77 1.91 10.52
C TYR A 33 13.45 2.29 9.20
N GLU A 34 14.51 3.09 9.28
CA GLU A 34 15.37 3.36 8.13
C GLU A 34 16.44 2.28 8.02
N LEU A 35 16.48 1.60 6.88
CA LEU A 35 17.40 0.50 6.63
C LEU A 35 18.49 0.93 5.64
N ASP A 36 19.75 0.77 6.06
CA ASP A 36 20.94 0.98 5.22
C ASP A 36 21.19 -0.18 4.23
N LYS A 37 20.15 -0.94 3.90
CA LYS A 37 20.21 -2.12 3.03
C LYS A 37 19.58 -1.79 1.69
N GLU A 38 20.34 -2.01 0.62
CA GLU A 38 19.78 -2.05 -0.73
C GLU A 38 19.15 -3.42 -1.00
N PHE A 39 17.98 -3.40 -1.62
CA PHE A 39 17.28 -4.61 -2.06
C PHE A 39 17.39 -4.75 -3.58
N PRO A 40 17.70 -5.96 -4.08
CA PRO A 40 17.91 -6.16 -5.52
C PRO A 40 16.63 -5.98 -6.35
N ASN A 41 15.47 -6.15 -5.73
CA ASN A 41 14.16 -5.97 -6.35
C ASN A 41 13.08 -5.72 -5.26
N LEU A 42 11.86 -5.45 -5.70
CA LEU A 42 10.73 -5.13 -4.82
C LEU A 42 10.26 -6.35 -4.00
N ALA A 43 10.30 -7.56 -4.57
CA ALA A 43 9.94 -8.78 -3.85
C ALA A 43 10.87 -9.03 -2.65
N ALA A 44 12.18 -8.85 -2.84
CA ALA A 44 13.18 -8.94 -1.78
C ALA A 44 12.98 -7.87 -0.68
N ALA A 45 12.53 -6.67 -1.07
CA ALA A 45 12.13 -5.64 -0.13
C ALA A 45 10.91 -6.07 0.70
N TRP A 46 9.84 -6.53 0.06
CA TRP A 46 8.63 -7.01 0.76
C TRP A 46 8.90 -8.19 1.69
N CYS A 47 9.81 -9.10 1.33
CA CYS A 47 10.27 -10.18 2.20
C CYS A 47 10.91 -9.70 3.53
N ASN A 48 11.17 -8.40 3.68
CA ASN A 48 11.64 -7.82 4.92
C ASN A 48 10.53 -7.42 5.91
N HIS A 49 9.28 -7.28 5.45
CA HIS A 49 8.11 -6.93 6.27
C HIS A 49 8.04 -7.72 7.59
N PRO A 50 8.08 -9.07 7.59
CA PRO A 50 7.97 -9.83 8.82
C PRO A 50 9.06 -9.54 9.85
N ARG A 51 10.30 -9.24 9.40
CA ARG A 51 11.41 -8.90 10.30
C ARG A 51 11.19 -7.57 11.00
N VAL A 52 10.72 -6.57 10.25
CA VAL A 52 10.39 -5.24 10.79
C VAL A 52 9.21 -5.34 11.76
N ILE A 53 8.15 -6.07 11.39
CA ILE A 53 6.97 -6.25 12.25
C ILE A 53 7.38 -6.94 13.55
N ARG A 54 8.17 -8.01 13.46
CA ARG A 54 8.69 -8.74 14.62
C ARG A 54 9.56 -7.85 15.50
N GLN A 55 10.48 -7.07 14.93
CA GLN A 55 11.28 -6.10 15.69
C GLN A 55 10.40 -5.06 16.39
N GLY A 56 9.40 -4.52 15.70
CA GLY A 56 8.47 -3.56 16.28
C GLY A 56 7.66 -4.13 17.44
N VAL A 57 7.29 -5.41 17.40
CA VAL A 57 6.66 -6.09 18.54
C VAL A 57 7.59 -6.15 19.75
N GLU A 58 8.90 -6.31 19.57
CA GLU A 58 9.85 -6.27 20.68
C GLU A 58 10.06 -4.86 21.24
N ASP A 59 10.13 -3.87 20.35
CA ASP A 59 10.41 -2.48 20.73
C ASP A 59 9.20 -1.81 21.38
N PHE A 60 7.98 -2.16 20.94
CA PHE A 60 6.76 -1.40 21.25
C PHE A 60 5.58 -2.25 21.74
N ASP A 61 5.75 -3.56 21.92
CA ASP A 61 4.77 -4.55 22.38
C ASP A 61 3.57 -4.81 21.46
N ASN A 62 2.92 -3.76 20.93
CA ASN A 62 1.75 -3.81 20.08
C ASN A 62 1.91 -2.78 18.96
N VAL A 63 1.90 -3.25 17.72
CA VAL A 63 2.23 -2.43 16.55
C VAL A 63 1.17 -2.55 15.47
N LEU A 64 0.95 -1.43 14.77
CA LEU A 64 0.25 -1.38 13.49
C LEU A 64 1.30 -1.11 12.41
N PHE A 65 1.69 -2.14 11.68
CA PHE A 65 2.49 -1.98 10.47
C PHE A 65 1.64 -1.53 9.31
N VAL A 66 2.12 -0.52 8.58
CA VAL A 66 1.59 -0.09 7.30
C VAL A 66 2.72 0.18 6.31
N ASP A 67 2.46 -0.02 5.02
CA ASP A 67 3.38 0.40 3.97
C ASP A 67 3.69 1.91 4.07
N ILE A 68 4.90 2.30 3.66
CA ILE A 68 5.47 3.63 3.92
C ILE A 68 4.60 4.79 3.39
N GLU A 69 3.91 4.58 2.28
CA GLU A 69 3.04 5.59 1.68
C GLU A 69 1.61 5.63 2.22
N CYS A 70 1.24 4.71 3.10
CA CYS A 70 -0.12 4.62 3.59
C CYS A 70 -0.52 5.90 4.33
N ARG A 71 -1.79 6.28 4.22
CA ARG A 71 -2.36 7.44 4.92
C ARG A 71 -3.39 6.95 5.92
N ILE A 72 -3.37 7.53 7.13
CA ILE A 72 -4.39 7.25 8.16
C ILE A 72 -5.38 8.40 8.17
N VAL A 73 -6.45 8.27 7.40
CA VAL A 73 -7.41 9.36 7.17
C VAL A 73 -8.45 9.50 8.27
N ARG A 74 -8.63 8.46 9.10
CA ARG A 74 -9.51 8.47 10.29
C ARG A 74 -8.88 7.68 11.43
N SER A 75 -9.37 7.90 12.65
CA SER A 75 -8.90 7.15 13.82
C SER A 75 -9.09 5.65 13.63
N ILE A 76 -8.07 4.87 14.00
CA ILE A 76 -8.13 3.41 14.08
C ILE A 76 -9.21 3.02 15.11
N PRO A 77 -10.21 2.21 14.72
CA PRO A 77 -11.33 1.88 15.57
C PRO A 77 -10.96 0.80 16.60
N GLU A 78 -11.74 0.68 17.66
CA GLU A 78 -11.46 -0.24 18.77
C GLU A 78 -11.46 -1.72 18.35
N HIS A 79 -12.19 -2.10 17.29
CA HIS A 79 -12.21 -3.48 16.80
C HIS A 79 -10.94 -3.89 16.05
N TRP A 80 -10.05 -2.97 15.70
CA TRP A 80 -8.74 -3.31 15.15
C TRP A 80 -7.83 -3.79 16.27
N GLN A 81 -7.63 -5.11 16.34
CA GLN A 81 -6.83 -5.77 17.37
C GLN A 81 -5.92 -6.84 16.75
N ALA A 82 -4.69 -6.97 17.25
CA ALA A 82 -3.78 -8.02 16.83
C ALA A 82 -4.30 -9.43 17.24
N PRO A 83 -4.07 -10.47 16.42
CA PRO A 83 -3.45 -10.43 15.09
C PRO A 83 -4.45 -9.94 14.04
N LEU A 84 -4.08 -8.94 13.24
CA LEU A 84 -4.93 -8.38 12.18
C LEU A 84 -4.17 -8.33 10.86
N VAL A 85 -4.87 -8.64 9.77
CA VAL A 85 -4.37 -8.47 8.41
C VAL A 85 -5.51 -8.04 7.49
N SER A 86 -5.16 -7.38 6.40
CA SER A 86 -6.15 -7.00 5.40
C SER A 86 -6.40 -8.12 4.37
N VAL A 87 -7.60 -8.15 3.81
CA VAL A 87 -7.97 -9.01 2.66
C VAL A 87 -8.52 -8.15 1.53
N ARG A 88 -8.25 -8.57 0.30
CA ARG A 88 -8.66 -7.85 -0.90
C ARG A 88 -10.16 -7.99 -1.16
N GLU A 89 -10.81 -6.88 -1.53
CA GLU A 89 -12.22 -6.82 -1.90
C GLU A 89 -12.40 -6.08 -3.26
N PRO A 90 -13.15 -6.64 -4.22
CA PRO A 90 -13.77 -7.98 -4.20
C PRO A 90 -12.71 -9.10 -4.14
N THR A 91 -13.13 -10.30 -3.73
CA THR A 91 -12.24 -11.46 -3.75
C THR A 91 -11.68 -11.65 -5.15
N GLN A 92 -10.38 -11.45 -5.31
CA GLN A 92 -9.70 -11.70 -6.57
C GLN A 92 -9.48 -13.20 -6.73
N ASN A 93 -9.44 -13.70 -7.98
CA ASN A 93 -9.06 -15.10 -8.29
C ASN A 93 -7.57 -15.37 -8.06
N PHE A 94 -6.96 -14.61 -7.16
CA PHE A 94 -5.58 -14.68 -6.78
C PHE A 94 -5.42 -15.78 -5.72
N TRP A 95 -4.33 -16.53 -5.77
CA TRP A 95 -4.06 -17.58 -4.77
C TRP A 95 -3.64 -16.97 -3.41
N ILE A 96 -3.35 -15.67 -3.37
CA ILE A 96 -3.06 -14.90 -2.16
C ILE A 96 -4.32 -14.21 -1.64
N THR A 97 -4.79 -14.68 -0.48
CA THR A 97 -5.94 -14.14 0.24
C THR A 97 -5.65 -12.81 0.94
N TYR A 98 -4.46 -12.67 1.51
CA TYR A 98 -4.10 -11.60 2.45
C TYR A 98 -3.26 -10.51 1.78
N ASN A 99 -3.42 -9.28 2.27
CA ASN A 99 -2.49 -8.20 1.97
C ASN A 99 -1.73 -7.75 3.22
N THR A 100 -0.39 -7.86 3.16
CA THR A 100 0.51 -7.61 4.30
C THR A 100 0.96 -6.16 4.41
N GLY A 101 0.51 -5.28 3.51
CA GLY A 101 0.72 -3.83 3.61
C GLY A 101 -0.04 -3.16 4.76
N THR A 102 -0.85 -3.92 5.51
CA THR A 102 -1.44 -3.52 6.80
C THR A 102 -1.53 -4.74 7.72
N VAL A 103 -0.76 -4.74 8.80
CA VAL A 103 -0.71 -5.83 9.78
C VAL A 103 -0.71 -5.26 11.19
N MET A 104 -1.58 -5.75 12.08
CA MET A 104 -1.46 -5.48 13.52
C MET A 104 -0.93 -6.72 14.24
N ALA A 105 0.14 -6.56 15.00
CA ALA A 105 0.79 -7.64 15.72
C ALA A 105 1.19 -7.20 17.14
N ASN A 106 1.25 -8.17 18.04
CA ASN A 106 1.71 -7.96 19.41
C ASN A 106 2.54 -9.17 19.91
N LYS A 107 2.92 -9.18 21.18
CA LYS A 107 3.71 -10.28 21.76
C LYS A 107 3.15 -11.69 21.55
N SER A 108 1.82 -11.87 21.51
CA SER A 108 1.23 -13.20 21.26
C SER A 108 1.41 -13.65 19.81
N CYS A 109 1.80 -12.74 18.92
CA CYS A 109 2.00 -12.98 17.49
C CYS A 109 3.40 -13.49 17.14
N ILE A 110 4.36 -13.44 18.08
CA ILE A 110 5.75 -13.85 17.84
C ILE A 110 5.86 -15.24 17.19
N PRO A 111 5.12 -16.30 17.62
CA PRO A 111 5.26 -17.62 17.02
C PRO A 111 4.97 -17.68 15.51
N TRP A 112 3.94 -16.98 15.04
CA TRP A 112 3.61 -16.96 13.60
C TRP A 112 4.46 -15.96 12.83
N LEU A 113 4.96 -14.89 13.47
CA LEU A 113 5.95 -14.00 12.89
C LEU A 113 7.28 -14.73 12.63
N ASP A 114 7.78 -15.47 13.62
CA ASP A 114 9.02 -16.25 13.48
C ASP A 114 8.88 -17.34 12.40
N THR A 115 7.71 -17.98 12.33
CA THR A 115 7.40 -18.96 11.28
C THR A 115 7.33 -18.30 9.91
N TRP A 116 6.74 -17.11 9.80
CA TRP A 116 6.70 -16.35 8.56
C TRP A 116 8.12 -15.98 8.09
N ILE A 117 8.97 -15.46 8.97
CA ILE A 117 10.39 -15.20 8.67
C ILE A 117 11.08 -16.47 8.19
N HIS A 118 10.90 -17.58 8.92
CA HIS A 118 11.51 -18.86 8.57
C HIS A 118 11.07 -19.34 7.18
N LEU A 119 9.79 -19.23 6.83
CA LEU A 119 9.30 -19.65 5.52
C LEU A 119 9.79 -18.73 4.39
N VAL A 120 9.91 -17.41 4.63
CA VAL A 120 10.54 -16.49 3.67
C VAL A 120 11.96 -16.95 3.34
N GLU A 121 12.74 -17.35 4.34
CA GLU A 121 14.12 -17.81 4.18
C GLU A 121 14.21 -19.21 3.57
N ALA A 122 13.42 -20.15 4.09
CA ALA A 122 13.44 -21.56 3.66
C ALA A 122 12.96 -21.75 2.23
N TRP A 123 12.11 -20.84 1.72
CA TRP A 123 11.60 -20.87 0.36
C TRP A 123 12.36 -19.93 -0.58
N ASP A 124 13.43 -19.29 -0.12
CA ASP A 124 14.24 -18.35 -0.90
C ASP A 124 13.37 -17.31 -1.62
N MET A 125 12.37 -16.76 -0.91
CA MET A 125 11.35 -15.89 -1.51
C MET A 125 11.94 -14.63 -2.14
N ASP A 126 13.10 -14.17 -1.64
CA ASP A 126 13.84 -13.01 -2.17
C ASP A 126 14.63 -13.30 -3.45
N LYS A 127 14.70 -14.58 -3.87
CA LYS A 127 15.46 -15.07 -5.04
C LYS A 127 14.59 -15.78 -6.07
N LEU A 128 13.27 -15.71 -5.93
CA LEU A 128 12.35 -16.29 -6.92
C LEU A 128 12.64 -15.73 -8.31
N SER A 129 12.65 -16.62 -9.30
CA SER A 129 12.84 -16.26 -10.70
C SER A 129 11.59 -15.58 -11.26
N ASN A 130 11.77 -14.81 -12.35
CA ASN A 130 10.67 -14.05 -12.95
C ASN A 130 9.52 -14.91 -13.53
N ASP A 131 9.73 -16.21 -13.70
CA ASP A 131 8.74 -17.19 -14.16
C ASP A 131 8.04 -17.93 -13.02
N ALA A 132 8.43 -17.69 -11.76
CA ALA A 132 7.71 -18.21 -10.59
C ALA A 132 6.36 -17.49 -10.38
N TYR A 133 6.18 -16.34 -11.04
CA TYR A 133 5.01 -15.49 -10.94
C TYR A 133 3.83 -16.02 -11.77
N ILE A 134 2.62 -16.03 -11.19
CA ILE A 134 1.46 -16.71 -11.81
C ILE A 134 0.69 -15.78 -12.74
N TYR A 135 0.45 -14.54 -12.30
CA TYR A 135 -0.36 -13.55 -12.98
C TYR A 135 0.39 -12.24 -13.26
N TRP A 136 1.34 -11.85 -12.41
CA TRP A 136 2.06 -10.57 -12.50
C TRP A 136 3.53 -10.65 -12.04
N PRO A 137 4.48 -9.94 -12.67
CA PRO A 137 5.84 -9.87 -12.13
C PRO A 137 5.86 -9.39 -10.67
N ASN A 138 6.46 -10.17 -9.77
CA ASN A 138 6.50 -9.96 -8.31
C ASN A 138 5.17 -10.23 -7.57
N ASP A 139 4.24 -10.96 -8.16
CA ASP A 139 2.94 -11.23 -7.55
C ASP A 139 2.96 -12.33 -6.47
N ILE A 140 4.10 -13.01 -6.34
CA ILE A 140 4.43 -13.89 -5.23
C ILE A 140 5.31 -13.09 -4.27
N GLY A 141 4.70 -12.53 -3.23
CA GLY A 141 5.39 -11.77 -2.18
C GLY A 141 5.57 -12.54 -0.87
N ASP A 142 5.84 -11.78 0.18
CA ASP A 142 5.82 -12.21 1.59
C ASP A 142 4.45 -12.76 2.03
N GLU A 143 3.38 -12.42 1.32
CA GLU A 143 2.01 -12.86 1.61
C GLU A 143 1.81 -14.39 1.48
N LEU A 144 2.59 -15.09 0.65
CA LEU A 144 2.57 -16.57 0.56
C LEU A 144 3.07 -17.25 1.84
N PRO A 145 4.31 -17.00 2.29
CA PRO A 145 4.78 -17.56 3.55
C PRO A 145 3.98 -17.04 4.75
N PHE A 146 3.40 -15.82 4.70
CA PHE A 146 2.44 -15.36 5.70
C PHE A 146 1.25 -16.32 5.81
N ASN A 147 0.56 -16.56 4.68
CA ASN A 147 -0.62 -17.43 4.62
C ASN A 147 -0.31 -18.84 5.13
N ALA A 148 0.82 -19.40 4.72
CA ALA A 148 1.27 -20.71 5.20
C ALA A 148 1.56 -20.72 6.70
N ALA A 149 2.21 -19.69 7.25
CA ALA A 149 2.52 -19.61 8.68
C ALA A 149 1.25 -19.54 9.54
N VAL A 150 0.32 -18.65 9.20
CA VAL A 150 -0.93 -18.47 9.98
C VAL A 150 -1.84 -19.70 9.86
N THR A 151 -1.87 -20.35 8.69
CA THR A 151 -2.65 -21.57 8.48
C THR A 151 -2.07 -22.75 9.24
N ALA A 152 -0.75 -22.98 9.15
CA ALA A 152 -0.08 -24.10 9.81
C ALA A 152 -0.20 -24.04 11.34
N LEU A 153 -0.23 -22.82 11.89
CA LEU A 153 -0.35 -22.59 13.34
C LEU A 153 -1.80 -22.39 13.81
N GLY A 154 -2.78 -22.43 12.92
CA GLY A 154 -4.20 -22.25 13.27
C GLY A 154 -4.51 -20.88 13.87
N VAL A 155 -3.86 -19.82 13.40
CA VAL A 155 -4.03 -18.45 13.92
C VAL A 155 -5.41 -17.91 13.53
N SER A 156 -6.18 -17.48 14.52
CA SER A 156 -7.44 -16.74 14.29
C SER A 156 -7.13 -15.27 14.02
N LEU A 157 -7.19 -14.87 12.76
CA LEU A 157 -6.93 -13.51 12.31
C LEU A 157 -8.18 -12.62 12.40
N ASN A 158 -8.01 -11.40 12.89
CA ASN A 158 -8.95 -10.31 12.66
C ASN A 158 -8.75 -9.79 11.22
N ILE A 159 -9.83 -9.76 10.44
CA ILE A 159 -9.77 -9.45 9.02
C ILE A 159 -10.43 -8.10 8.75
N VAL A 160 -9.69 -7.22 8.06
CA VAL A 160 -10.20 -5.94 7.56
C VAL A 160 -10.20 -5.95 6.04
N LYS A 161 -11.18 -5.31 5.43
CA LYS A 161 -11.34 -5.31 3.97
C LYS A 161 -10.55 -4.17 3.33
N LEU A 162 -9.87 -4.48 2.24
CA LEU A 162 -9.16 -3.56 1.34
C LEU A 162 -9.89 -3.51 0.00
N SER A 163 -10.62 -2.43 -0.26
CA SER A 163 -11.30 -2.24 -1.54
C SER A 163 -10.34 -1.69 -2.59
N TYR A 164 -10.31 -2.33 -3.76
CA TYR A 164 -9.45 -1.92 -4.87
C TYR A 164 -10.02 -0.82 -5.76
N PHE A 165 -11.35 -0.82 -5.95
CA PHE A 165 -12.03 0.13 -6.85
C PHE A 165 -13.46 0.46 -6.46
N ASP A 166 -14.10 -0.33 -5.60
CA ASP A 166 -15.46 -0.03 -5.17
C ASP A 166 -15.45 1.11 -4.15
N ARG A 167 -15.64 2.32 -4.67
CA ARG A 167 -15.72 3.57 -3.92
C ARG A 167 -16.94 3.64 -2.99
N THR A 168 -17.91 2.75 -3.16
CA THR A 168 -19.11 2.64 -2.31
C THR A 168 -19.01 1.54 -1.25
N SER A 169 -17.95 0.73 -1.28
CA SER A 169 -17.74 -0.36 -0.33
C SER A 169 -17.65 0.12 1.12
N GLU A 170 -17.99 -0.79 2.03
CA GLU A 170 -17.77 -0.61 3.47
C GLU A 170 -16.35 -1.00 3.91
N ALA A 171 -15.42 -1.16 2.96
CA ALA A 171 -14.04 -1.48 3.25
C ALA A 171 -13.36 -0.36 4.05
N GLU A 172 -12.65 -0.76 5.10
CA GLU A 172 -11.95 0.17 5.98
C GLU A 172 -10.59 0.60 5.40
N ILE A 173 -10.10 -0.12 4.39
CA ILE A 173 -8.91 0.23 3.63
C ILE A 173 -9.29 0.44 2.17
N ALA A 174 -8.79 1.53 1.57
CA ALA A 174 -8.94 1.82 0.15
C ALA A 174 -7.58 1.74 -0.55
N ARG A 175 -7.51 0.99 -1.66
CA ARG A 175 -6.36 1.04 -2.58
C ARG A 175 -6.45 2.33 -3.39
N GLY A 176 -5.52 3.25 -3.20
CA GLY A 176 -5.52 4.53 -3.88
C GLY A 176 -5.57 5.74 -2.95
N LEU A 177 -5.70 6.95 -3.53
CA LEU A 177 -5.89 8.22 -2.80
C LEU A 177 -7.37 8.60 -2.63
N TRP A 178 -8.28 7.74 -3.05
CA TRP A 178 -9.71 7.94 -2.84
C TRP A 178 -10.13 7.45 -1.44
N LYS A 179 -11.26 7.96 -0.95
CA LYS A 179 -11.84 7.58 0.34
C LYS A 179 -13.33 7.82 0.36
N ASN A 180 -14.03 7.09 1.22
CA ASN A 180 -15.43 7.29 1.53
C ASN A 180 -15.63 7.40 3.05
N ASN A 181 -16.87 7.26 3.50
CA ASN A 181 -17.22 7.37 4.92
C ASN A 181 -16.76 6.18 5.78
N HIS A 182 -16.27 5.09 5.19
CA HIS A 182 -15.76 3.91 5.89
C HIS A 182 -14.24 3.84 5.89
N THR A 183 -13.58 4.51 4.93
CA THR A 183 -12.13 4.49 4.79
C THR A 183 -11.41 5.03 6.03
N ILE A 184 -10.55 4.20 6.62
CA ILE A 184 -9.64 4.50 7.72
C ILE A 184 -8.21 4.62 7.20
N ILE A 185 -7.78 3.68 6.35
CA ILE A 185 -6.45 3.70 5.71
C ILE A 185 -6.59 3.86 4.20
N GLN A 186 -5.74 4.68 3.60
CA GLN A 186 -5.50 4.70 2.16
C GLN A 186 -4.16 4.04 1.86
N HIS A 187 -4.10 3.20 0.84
CA HIS A 187 -2.90 2.53 0.37
C HIS A 187 -2.65 2.89 -1.09
N PRO A 188 -1.98 4.04 -1.35
CA PRO A 188 -1.97 4.65 -2.68
C PRO A 188 -0.96 4.06 -3.66
N THR A 189 0.00 3.24 -3.22
CA THR A 189 1.03 2.61 -4.10
C THR A 189 1.84 3.57 -4.96
N ILE A 190 1.97 4.78 -4.47
CA ILE A 190 2.76 5.84 -5.09
C ILE A 190 4.25 5.53 -5.12
N HIS A 191 4.76 4.53 -4.39
CA HIS A 191 6.14 4.08 -4.51
C HIS A 191 6.48 3.53 -5.92
N HIS A 192 5.48 3.14 -6.71
CA HIS A 192 5.65 2.74 -8.12
C HIS A 192 5.80 3.94 -9.06
N TRP A 193 5.28 5.11 -8.70
CA TRP A 193 5.23 6.29 -9.57
C TRP A 193 6.57 6.82 -10.08
N PRO A 194 7.63 6.91 -9.26
CA PRO A 194 8.92 7.41 -9.73
C PRO A 194 9.64 6.40 -10.63
N LYS A 195 9.39 5.10 -10.39
CA LYS A 195 10.06 3.99 -11.08
C LYS A 195 9.48 3.72 -12.46
N GLU A 196 8.23 4.10 -12.68
CA GLU A 196 7.54 3.81 -13.91
C GLU A 196 7.92 4.80 -15.02
N LYS A 197 8.56 4.26 -16.07
CA LYS A 197 8.95 5.02 -17.27
C LYS A 197 7.89 4.92 -18.35
N ASP A 198 6.96 3.98 -18.23
CA ASP A 198 5.83 3.80 -19.11
C ASP A 198 4.66 4.70 -18.68
N LEU A 199 4.34 5.68 -19.53
CA LEU A 199 3.22 6.59 -19.30
C LEU A 199 1.86 5.87 -19.24
N ILE A 200 1.72 4.72 -19.91
CA ILE A 200 0.51 3.89 -19.85
C ILE A 200 0.34 3.30 -18.45
N GLU A 201 1.43 2.81 -17.86
CA GLU A 201 1.40 2.26 -16.50
C GLU A 201 1.19 3.36 -15.46
N CYS A 202 1.77 4.56 -15.65
CA CYS A 202 1.41 5.72 -14.82
C CYS A 202 -0.09 6.05 -14.89
N LYS A 203 -0.70 6.00 -16.08
CA LYS A 203 -2.15 6.23 -16.22
C LYS A 203 -2.97 5.14 -15.53
N LYS A 204 -2.56 3.88 -15.55
CA LYS A 204 -3.24 2.84 -14.76
C LYS A 204 -3.17 3.14 -13.25
N LEU A 205 -1.99 3.54 -12.75
CA LEU A 205 -1.83 3.95 -11.36
C LEU A 205 -2.69 5.17 -11.02
N PHE A 206 -2.86 6.11 -11.95
CA PHE A 206 -3.82 7.21 -11.82
C PHE A 206 -5.25 6.70 -11.64
N GLU A 207 -5.73 5.81 -12.51
CA GLU A 207 -7.12 5.33 -12.44
C GLU A 207 -7.43 4.60 -11.13
N GLN A 208 -6.44 3.90 -10.56
CA GLN A 208 -6.56 3.28 -9.24
C GLN A 208 -6.62 4.31 -8.10
N ASN A 209 -5.91 5.42 -8.23
CA ASN A 209 -5.77 6.39 -7.15
C ASN A 209 -6.76 7.54 -7.20
N PHE A 210 -7.24 7.90 -8.38
CA PHE A 210 -8.11 9.04 -8.57
C PHE A 210 -9.53 8.75 -8.07
N ALA A 211 -10.09 9.68 -7.29
CA ALA A 211 -11.36 9.48 -6.60
C ALA A 211 -12.59 9.63 -7.50
N ALA A 212 -12.40 10.06 -8.75
CA ALA A 212 -13.47 10.24 -9.71
C ALA A 212 -13.24 9.42 -10.98
N GLU A 213 -14.24 9.43 -11.86
CA GLU A 213 -14.19 8.78 -13.16
C GLU A 213 -13.11 9.42 -14.05
N PRO A 214 -12.16 8.64 -14.63
CA PRO A 214 -11.06 9.18 -15.44
C PRO A 214 -11.50 10.05 -16.62
N GLU A 215 -12.72 9.88 -17.13
CA GLU A 215 -13.28 10.62 -18.26
C GLU A 215 -13.37 12.13 -17.98
N ILE A 216 -13.50 12.54 -16.71
CA ILE A 216 -13.58 13.97 -16.37
C ILE A 216 -12.29 14.72 -16.68
N VAL A 217 -11.16 14.02 -16.81
CA VAL A 217 -9.84 14.62 -17.00
C VAL A 217 -9.76 15.46 -18.27
N ASN A 218 -10.44 15.05 -19.34
CA ASN A 218 -10.50 15.84 -20.57
C ASN A 218 -11.15 17.21 -20.31
N THR A 219 -12.26 17.22 -19.58
CA THR A 219 -12.94 18.46 -19.15
C THR A 219 -12.04 19.30 -18.24
N LEU A 220 -11.30 18.69 -17.32
CA LEU A 220 -10.36 19.40 -16.45
C LEU A 220 -9.25 20.10 -17.26
N PHE A 221 -8.74 19.45 -18.30
CA PHE A 221 -7.74 20.03 -19.19
C PHE A 221 -8.27 21.11 -20.14
N GLU A 222 -9.58 21.22 -20.32
CA GLU A 222 -10.22 22.30 -21.09
C GLU A 222 -10.55 23.54 -20.24
N SER A 223 -10.30 23.48 -18.93
CA SER A 223 -10.49 24.60 -18.02
C SER A 223 -9.67 25.83 -18.44
N PRO A 224 -10.20 27.06 -18.26
CA PRO A 224 -9.44 28.29 -18.53
C PRO A 224 -8.34 28.57 -17.48
N GLU A 225 -8.34 27.86 -16.35
CA GLU A 225 -7.29 27.96 -15.33
C GLU A 225 -6.04 27.18 -15.75
N ASN A 226 -4.84 27.69 -15.45
CA ASN A 226 -3.59 27.01 -15.78
C ASN A 226 -3.38 25.72 -14.98
N ILE A 227 -3.72 25.74 -13.68
CA ILE A 227 -3.65 24.58 -12.79
C ILE A 227 -5.01 24.40 -12.15
N VAL A 228 -5.62 23.23 -12.34
CA VAL A 228 -6.90 22.86 -11.72
C VAL A 228 -6.64 21.86 -10.60
N GLU A 229 -7.19 22.12 -9.41
CA GLU A 229 -7.24 21.14 -8.31
C GLU A 229 -8.56 20.35 -8.36
N ASN A 230 -8.47 19.02 -8.38
CA ASN A 230 -9.65 18.16 -8.32
C ASN A 230 -9.33 16.86 -7.56
N ASN A 231 -10.16 16.52 -6.57
CA ASN A 231 -10.04 15.27 -5.80
C ASN A 231 -8.64 14.98 -5.20
N GLY A 232 -7.89 16.02 -4.82
CA GLY A 232 -6.53 15.89 -4.28
C GLY A 232 -5.43 15.80 -5.34
N TRP A 233 -5.76 16.12 -6.60
CA TRP A 233 -4.85 16.10 -7.73
C TRP A 233 -4.77 17.46 -8.40
N PHE A 234 -3.60 17.74 -8.97
CA PHE A 234 -3.39 18.90 -9.83
C PHE A 234 -3.33 18.48 -11.29
N PHE A 235 -3.92 19.32 -12.14
CA PHE A 235 -3.95 19.19 -13.59
C PHE A 235 -3.44 20.50 -14.21
N ASP A 236 -2.31 20.44 -14.91
CA ASP A 236 -1.75 21.54 -15.69
C ASP A 236 -2.39 21.54 -17.08
N THR A 237 -3.24 22.53 -17.34
CA THR A 237 -4.05 22.62 -18.56
C THR A 237 -3.25 23.08 -19.78
N VAL A 238 -2.09 23.69 -19.55
CA VAL A 238 -1.19 24.17 -20.60
C VAL A 238 -0.27 23.04 -21.04
N GLU A 239 0.44 22.43 -20.10
CA GLU A 239 1.41 21.35 -20.36
C GLU A 239 0.76 19.96 -20.47
N LYS A 240 -0.56 19.88 -20.21
CA LYS A 240 -1.34 18.62 -20.15
C LYS A 240 -0.70 17.59 -19.23
N CYS A 241 -0.33 18.05 -18.03
CA CYS A 241 0.33 17.23 -17.01
C CYS A 241 -0.55 17.05 -15.78
N TYR A 242 -0.32 15.97 -15.02
CA TYR A 242 -1.07 15.67 -13.80
C TYR A 242 -0.18 15.02 -12.73
N ALA A 243 -0.56 15.15 -11.46
CA ALA A 243 -0.02 14.42 -10.31
C ALA A 243 -0.89 14.68 -9.05
N PRO A 244 -0.81 13.83 -8.01
CA PRO A 244 -1.36 14.13 -6.71
C PRO A 244 -0.74 15.41 -6.19
N LYS A 245 -1.54 16.20 -5.48
CA LYS A 245 -1.11 17.49 -4.91
C LYS A 245 0.16 17.39 -4.08
N GLU A 246 0.26 16.35 -3.25
CA GLU A 246 1.41 16.07 -2.38
C GLU A 246 2.71 15.79 -3.16
N PHE A 247 2.59 15.23 -4.37
CA PHE A 247 3.70 14.74 -5.18
C PHE A 247 3.95 15.59 -6.44
N TRP A 248 3.24 16.72 -6.57
CA TRP A 248 3.26 17.55 -7.77
C TRP A 248 4.66 18.02 -8.20
N PRO A 249 5.52 18.55 -7.30
CA PRO A 249 6.82 19.07 -7.72
C PRO A 249 7.74 18.02 -8.32
N GLN A 250 7.66 16.77 -7.86
CA GLN A 250 8.59 15.70 -8.23
C GLN A 250 7.99 14.73 -9.27
N HIS A 251 6.67 14.56 -9.27
CA HIS A 251 6.00 13.47 -9.96
C HIS A 251 4.96 13.92 -11.00
N LYS A 252 4.91 15.19 -11.41
CA LYS A 252 4.07 15.58 -12.55
C LYS A 252 4.45 14.80 -13.82
N ARG A 253 3.45 14.30 -14.54
CA ARG A 253 3.62 13.52 -15.79
C ARG A 253 2.62 13.95 -16.84
N LYS A 254 2.95 13.73 -18.10
CA LYS A 254 2.03 13.97 -19.22
C LYS A 254 0.83 13.02 -19.14
N TRP A 255 -0.35 13.54 -19.43
CA TRP A 255 -1.55 12.73 -19.61
C TRP A 255 -1.46 11.92 -20.91
N VAL A 256 -1.94 10.67 -20.85
CA VAL A 256 -2.09 9.80 -22.02
C VAL A 256 -3.57 9.71 -22.36
N THR A 257 -3.93 9.95 -23.61
CA THR A 257 -5.33 9.89 -24.06
C THR A 257 -5.81 8.48 -24.33
N ASP A 258 -4.90 7.55 -24.66
CA ASP A 258 -5.22 6.16 -24.94
C ASP A 258 -5.98 5.50 -23.78
N PRO A 259 -7.03 4.72 -24.05
CA PRO A 259 -7.74 4.00 -23.00
C PRO A 259 -6.80 2.99 -22.34
N VAL A 260 -6.87 2.88 -21.01
CA VAL A 260 -6.17 1.82 -20.27
C VAL A 260 -7.17 0.78 -19.79
N THR A 261 -6.75 -0.48 -19.79
CA THR A 261 -7.56 -1.57 -19.25
C THR A 261 -6.91 -2.07 -17.98
N LEU A 262 -7.61 -1.94 -16.86
CA LEU A 262 -7.19 -2.56 -15.60
C LEU A 262 -7.45 -4.07 -15.66
N THR A 263 -6.43 -4.85 -15.34
CA THR A 263 -6.59 -6.32 -15.23
C THR A 263 -7.44 -6.69 -14.02
N SER A 264 -7.86 -7.95 -13.92
CA SER A 264 -8.61 -8.46 -12.76
C SER A 264 -7.82 -8.51 -11.44
N ALA A 265 -6.50 -8.31 -11.48
CA ALA A 265 -5.68 -8.15 -10.28
C ALA A 265 -5.54 -6.68 -9.86
N GLN A 266 -5.90 -5.76 -10.77
CA GLN A 266 -5.81 -4.31 -10.61
C GLN A 266 -7.18 -3.66 -10.42
N ARG A 267 -8.25 -4.37 -10.79
CA ARG A 267 -9.62 -4.26 -10.30
C ARG A 267 -9.73 -5.16 -9.08
#